data_AF-A0A8T4QVH9-F1
#
_entry.id   AF-A0A8T4QVH9-F1
#
_cell.length_a   1.000
_cell.length_b   1.000
_cell.length_c   1.000
_cell.angle_alpha   90.00
_cell.angle_beta   90.00
_cell.angle_gamma   90.00
#
_symmetry.space_group_name_H-M   'P 1'
#
loop_
_entity.id
_entity.type
_entity.pdbx_description
1 polymer ?
#
loop_
_entity_poly.entity_id
_entity_poly.type
_entity_poly.pdbx_seq_one_letter_code
_entity_poly.pdbx_strand_id
1 'polypeptide(L)' 'LPKHKYFVATQAHPEYRSRLERPSPLFYGFIQACLKN' A
#
# COMPACT_ATOMS: atom_id res chain seq x y z
N LEU A 1 -5.76 -5.68 -13.26
CA LEU A 1 -6.10 -4.74 -14.35
C LEU A 1 -4.80 -4.15 -14.89
N PRO A 2 -4.31 -4.59 -16.05
CA PRO A 2 -2.95 -4.26 -16.51
C PRO A 2 -2.63 -2.76 -16.63
N LYS A 3 -3.66 -1.88 -16.69
CA LYS A 3 -3.50 -0.43 -16.81
C LYS A 3 -3.68 0.35 -15.49
N HIS A 4 -4.02 -0.32 -14.38
CA HIS A 4 -4.29 0.37 -13.12
C HIS A 4 -2.98 0.66 -12.38
N LYS A 5 -2.68 1.94 -12.06
CA LYS A 5 -1.40 2.38 -11.47
C LYS A 5 -1.06 1.66 -10.15
N TYR A 6 -2.06 1.32 -9.34
CA TYR A 6 -1.88 0.55 -8.10
C TYR A 6 -3.15 -0.25 -7.77
N PHE A 7 -3.13 -1.57 -7.89
CA PHE A 7 -4.30 -2.43 -7.62
C PHE A 7 -3.87 -3.66 -6.81
N VAL A 8 -4.12 -3.63 -5.50
CA VAL A 8 -3.70 -4.66 -4.53
C VAL A 8 -4.82 -4.87 -3.51
N ALA A 9 -5.00 -6.11 -3.08
CA ALA A 9 -5.84 -6.49 -1.97
C ALA A 9 -5.18 -7.66 -1.21
N THR A 10 -5.43 -7.76 0.09
CA THR A 10 -4.93 -8.86 0.93
C THR A 10 -6.01 -9.29 1.92
N GLN A 11 -5.98 -10.56 2.30
CA GLN A 11 -6.82 -11.10 3.38
C GLN A 11 -6.17 -10.97 4.77
N ALA A 12 -4.88 -10.62 4.83
CA ALA A 12 -4.21 -10.35 6.09
C ALA A 12 -4.62 -8.98 6.65
N HIS A 13 -4.27 -8.74 7.92
CA HIS A 13 -4.37 -7.43 8.59
C HIS A 13 -3.02 -6.70 8.62
N PRO A 14 -2.56 -6.09 7.50
CA PRO A 14 -1.29 -5.36 7.44
C PRO A 14 -1.22 -4.17 8.41
N GLU A 15 -2.36 -3.63 8.83
CA GLU A 15 -2.49 -2.55 9.80
C GLU A 15 -1.86 -2.93 11.15
N TYR A 16 -1.98 -4.18 11.59
CA TYR A 16 -1.44 -4.61 12.88
C TYR A 16 0.08 -4.71 12.90
N ARG A 17 0.71 -4.82 11.72
CA ARG A 17 2.18 -4.90 11.57
C ARG A 17 2.83 -3.58 11.14
N SER A 18 2.04 -2.58 10.76
CA SER A 18 2.54 -1.25 10.39
C SER A 18 3.07 -0.50 11.61
N ARG A 19 4.20 0.19 11.47
CA ARG A 19 4.82 1.05 12.50
C ARG A 19 5.30 2.35 11.86
N LEU A 20 5.57 3.38 12.65
CA LEU A 20 6.03 4.68 12.14
C LEU A 20 7.32 4.56 11.29
N GLU A 21 8.36 3.96 11.86
CA GLU A 21 9.66 3.71 11.18
C GLU A 21 9.61 2.58 10.15
N ARG A 22 8.54 1.77 10.16
CA ARG A 22 8.39 0.61 9.27
C ARG A 22 6.93 0.47 8.83
N PRO A 23 6.46 1.33 7.92
CA PRO A 23 5.09 1.25 7.45
C PRO A 23 4.88 -0.03 6.65
N SER A 24 3.66 -0.58 6.69
CA SER A 24 3.33 -1.71 5.82
C SER A 24 3.49 -1.30 4.34
N PRO A 25 4.15 -2.13 3.50
CA PRO A 25 4.31 -1.86 2.08
C PRO A 25 2.99 -1.57 1.36
N LEU A 26 1.89 -2.19 1.81
CA LEU A 26 0.57 -2.01 1.22
C LEU A 26 0.07 -0.57 1.34
N PHE A 27 0.25 0.06 2.50
CA PHE A 27 -0.18 1.45 2.72
C PHE A 27 0.83 2.44 2.14
N TYR A 28 2.12 2.20 2.35
CA TYR A 28 3.16 3.08 1.83
C TYR A 28 3.14 3.15 0.30
N GLY A 29 3.02 2.01 -0.38
CA GLY A 29 2.90 1.93 -1.83
C GLY A 29 1.66 2.63 -2.37
N PHE A 30 0.52 2.54 -1.66
CA PHE A 30 -0.70 3.25 -2.03
C PHE A 30 -0.51 4.76 -2.00
N ILE A 31 0.04 5.32 -0.91
CA ILE A 31 0.30 6.76 -0.80
C ILE A 31 1.30 7.23 -1.87
N GLN A 32 2.37 6.47 -2.10
CA GLN A 32 3.33 6.76 -3.17
C GLN A 32 2.67 6.78 -4.56
N ALA A 33 1.74 5.86 -4.83
CA ALA A 33 0.99 5.85 -6.09
C ALA A 33 0.06 7.07 -6.22
N CYS A 34 -0.54 7.54 -5.12
CA CYS A 34 -1.33 8.77 -5.10
C CYS A 34 -0.48 10.02 -5.39
N LEU A 35 0.74 10.08 -4.86
CA LEU A 35 1.66 11.23 -5.05
C LEU A 35 2.26 11.31 -6.46
N LYS A 36 2.37 10.18 -7.16
CA LYS A 36 2.90 10.09 -8.54
C LYS A 36 1.84 10.35 -9.61
N ASN A 37 0.68 10.91 -9.25
CA ASN A 37 -0.41 11.20 -10.18
C ASN A 37 -0.18 12.46 -10.99
#